data_AF-A0A7J5L9U9-F1
#
_entry.id   AF-A0A7J5L9U9-F1
#
_cell.length_a   1.000
_cell.length_b   1.000
_cell.length_c   1.000
_cell.angle_alpha   90.00
_cell.angle_beta   90.00
_cell.angle_gamma   90.00
#
_symmetry.space_group_name_H-M   'P 1'
#
loop_
_entity.id
_entity.type
_entity.pdbx_description
1 polymer ?
#
loop_
_entity_poly.entity_id
_entity_poly.type
_entity_poly.pdbx_seq_one_letter_code
_entity_poly.pdbx_strand_id
1 'polypeptide(L)'
;MKKRNIDSVCWSIILLFLVWQTFLASYSLISNLALVCLYICNYGKLQIKERKIELLIVWGISFLVAYSFIMQNEVALIVRFALILFFVLGAYFIRLNYKVCLKRLFLISFSLCLFLIIAEIFLILFGEEYAKVIRNYVQDRSIGDVYFYGFYYKIQIKGNAIIPFIYMLSYASELFPLKRKTFIRFIYLVAIFIAGNFAYLLAVGAFHSVLYFYSVRNNSMLYKRLFIGFIILLTVGGGVLSYVDTVLEEKKEESNAIRIEQATLLLEDLSKNPITLLGGTGLGNTVDVTTHFRSYVGATYYELQVLYILNQLGVIPILLFILVNILFVFKYMPDTKIKMVYAGYILYAITNPYIIDTNQVVVIITLLSAQYQLSNHLPPIWKK
;
A
#
# COMPACT_ATOMS: atom_id res chain seq x y z
N MET A 1 11.97 -28.34 -13.98
CA MET A 1 12.09 -27.38 -12.85
C MET A 1 10.84 -27.49 -11.97
N LYS A 2 10.95 -27.93 -10.70
CA LYS A 2 9.78 -28.13 -9.82
C LYS A 2 9.00 -26.80 -9.66
N LYS A 3 7.66 -26.79 -9.84
CA LYS A 3 6.78 -25.60 -9.74
C LYS A 3 7.07 -24.68 -8.53
N ARG A 4 7.52 -25.24 -7.40
CA ARG A 4 7.98 -24.51 -6.20
C ARG A 4 9.08 -23.48 -6.46
N ASN A 5 9.96 -23.70 -7.44
CA ASN A 5 11.04 -22.75 -7.76
C ASN A 5 10.52 -21.54 -8.55
N ILE A 6 9.47 -21.69 -9.36
CA ILE A 6 8.91 -20.62 -10.18
C ILE A 6 8.19 -19.60 -9.31
N ASP A 7 7.29 -20.06 -8.42
CA ASP A 7 6.56 -19.20 -7.46
C ASP A 7 7.54 -18.29 -6.70
N SER A 8 8.64 -18.88 -6.25
CA SER A 8 9.66 -18.20 -5.46
C SER A 8 10.43 -17.15 -6.25
N VAL A 9 10.71 -17.40 -7.54
CA VAL A 9 11.40 -16.48 -8.43
C VAL A 9 10.48 -15.31 -8.77
N CYS A 10 9.25 -15.60 -9.22
CA CYS A 10 8.25 -14.57 -9.53
C CYS A 10 8.01 -13.64 -8.34
N TRP A 11 7.86 -14.20 -7.13
CA TRP A 11 7.69 -13.42 -5.92
C TRP A 11 8.85 -12.46 -5.64
N SER A 12 10.09 -12.86 -5.93
CA SER A 12 11.24 -11.95 -5.73
C SER A 12 11.34 -10.87 -6.75
N ILE A 13 11.00 -11.17 -8.01
CA ILE A 13 10.93 -10.15 -9.05
C ILE A 13 9.92 -9.08 -8.62
N ILE A 14 8.71 -9.49 -8.22
CA ILE A 14 7.65 -8.57 -7.78
C ILE A 14 8.14 -7.71 -6.59
N LEU A 15 8.73 -8.33 -5.56
CA LEU A 15 9.23 -7.60 -4.39
C LEU A 15 10.39 -6.66 -4.73
N LEU A 16 11.32 -7.08 -5.56
CA LEU A 16 12.46 -6.26 -5.99
C LEU A 16 11.97 -5.02 -6.72
N PHE A 17 11.05 -5.21 -7.67
CA PHE A 17 10.45 -4.12 -8.43
C PHE A 17 9.60 -3.19 -7.56
N LEU A 18 8.88 -3.72 -6.56
CA LEU A 18 8.11 -2.88 -5.64
C LEU A 18 9.01 -1.99 -4.79
N VAL A 19 10.05 -2.57 -4.20
CA VAL A 19 10.94 -1.90 -3.24
C VAL A 19 11.90 -0.95 -3.95
N TRP A 20 12.44 -1.35 -5.11
CA TRP A 20 13.40 -0.58 -5.91
C TRP A 20 12.79 0.00 -7.17
N GLN A 21 11.50 0.35 -7.13
CA GLN A 21 10.76 0.84 -8.30
C GLN A 21 11.42 2.05 -8.95
N THR A 22 12.10 2.90 -8.18
CA THR A 22 12.83 4.07 -8.68
C THR A 22 13.89 3.72 -9.72
N PHE A 23 14.58 2.59 -9.54
CA PHE A 23 15.64 2.15 -10.45
C PHE A 23 15.14 1.17 -11.52
N LEU A 24 13.99 0.54 -11.27
CA LEU A 24 13.47 -0.54 -12.10
C LEU A 24 12.21 -0.16 -12.91
N ALA A 25 11.73 1.09 -12.80
CA ALA A 25 10.50 1.55 -13.45
C ALA A 25 10.45 1.28 -14.96
N SER A 26 11.56 1.52 -15.67
CA SER A 26 11.69 1.29 -17.11
C SER A 26 11.50 -0.18 -17.52
N TYR A 27 11.64 -1.11 -16.58
CA TYR A 27 11.51 -2.55 -16.80
C TYR A 27 10.23 -3.12 -16.17
N SER A 28 9.26 -2.27 -15.81
CA SER A 28 8.04 -2.66 -15.07
C SER A 28 7.23 -3.81 -15.71
N LEU A 29 7.34 -3.99 -17.02
CA LEU A 29 6.79 -5.14 -17.75
C LEU A 29 7.23 -6.49 -17.15
N ILE A 30 8.49 -6.59 -16.70
CA ILE A 30 9.03 -7.82 -16.09
C ILE A 30 8.28 -8.16 -14.81
N SER A 31 8.00 -7.17 -13.96
CA SER A 31 7.20 -7.36 -12.74
C SER A 31 5.76 -7.76 -13.05
N ASN A 32 5.15 -7.12 -14.04
CA ASN A 32 3.78 -7.42 -14.45
C ASN A 32 3.66 -8.86 -14.97
N LEU A 33 4.60 -9.29 -15.83
CA LEU A 33 4.67 -10.67 -16.31
C LEU A 33 4.94 -11.66 -15.17
N ALA A 34 5.79 -11.30 -14.20
CA ALA A 34 6.03 -12.12 -13.02
C ALA A 34 4.75 -12.29 -12.17
N LEU A 35 3.93 -11.24 -12.03
CA LEU A 35 2.65 -11.31 -11.31
C LEU A 35 1.64 -12.20 -12.05
N VAL A 36 1.51 -12.06 -13.37
CA VAL A 36 0.67 -12.93 -14.21
C VAL A 36 1.12 -14.39 -14.07
N CYS A 37 2.42 -14.65 -14.22
CA CYS A 37 2.99 -16.00 -14.10
C CYS A 37 2.75 -16.59 -12.70
N LEU A 38 2.90 -15.77 -11.65
CA LEU A 38 2.63 -16.18 -10.28
C LEU A 38 1.17 -16.59 -10.11
N TYR A 39 0.23 -15.80 -10.63
CA TYR A 39 -1.20 -16.12 -10.57
C TYR A 39 -1.52 -17.44 -11.30
N ILE A 40 -1.04 -17.61 -12.53
CA ILE A 40 -1.24 -18.83 -13.33
C ILE A 40 -0.69 -20.07 -12.62
N CYS A 41 0.50 -19.98 -12.03
CA CYS A 41 1.11 -21.08 -11.28
C CYS A 41 0.27 -21.48 -10.04
N ASN A 42 -0.49 -20.54 -9.49
CA ASN A 42 -1.34 -20.75 -8.32
C ASN A 42 -2.79 -21.12 -8.65
N TYR A 43 -3.26 -20.83 -9.86
CA TYR A 43 -4.62 -21.17 -10.31
C TYR A 43 -4.94 -22.66 -10.19
N GLY A 44 -3.97 -23.53 -10.56
CA GLY A 44 -4.12 -24.98 -10.42
C GLY A 44 -4.29 -25.46 -8.97
N LYS A 45 -3.91 -24.65 -7.98
CA LYS A 45 -4.01 -24.97 -6.54
C LYS A 45 -5.37 -24.59 -5.94
N LEU A 46 -6.26 -23.95 -6.71
CA LEU A 46 -7.55 -23.49 -6.23
C LEU A 46 -8.56 -24.63 -6.05
N GLN A 47 -9.33 -24.54 -4.97
CA GLN A 47 -10.50 -25.40 -4.75
C GLN A 47 -11.63 -25.04 -5.71
N ILE A 48 -12.54 -25.98 -5.96
CA ILE A 48 -13.70 -25.77 -6.86
C ILE A 48 -14.51 -24.54 -6.44
N LYS A 49 -14.77 -24.35 -5.14
CA LYS A 49 -15.48 -23.17 -4.62
C LYS A 49 -14.74 -21.86 -4.92
N GLU A 50 -13.42 -21.87 -4.83
CA GLU A 50 -12.59 -20.68 -5.12
C GLU A 50 -12.58 -20.37 -6.61
N ARG A 51 -12.52 -21.38 -7.48
CA ARG A 51 -12.65 -21.20 -8.93
C ARG A 51 -14.00 -20.60 -9.33
N LYS A 52 -15.09 -20.98 -8.65
CA LYS A 52 -16.41 -20.35 -8.88
C LYS A 52 -16.42 -18.87 -8.49
N ILE A 53 -15.79 -18.52 -7.36
CA ILE A 53 -15.68 -17.12 -6.92
C ILE A 53 -14.81 -16.31 -7.89
N GLU A 54 -13.69 -16.90 -8.33
CA GLU A 54 -12.80 -16.30 -9.32
C GLU A 54 -13.53 -16.04 -10.65
N LEU A 55 -14.31 -17.01 -11.12
CA LEU A 55 -15.15 -16.83 -12.30
C LEU A 55 -16.13 -15.66 -12.11
N LEU A 56 -16.80 -15.54 -10.96
CA LEU A 56 -17.68 -14.40 -10.67
C LEU A 56 -16.94 -13.06 -10.70
N ILE A 57 -15.70 -13.01 -10.21
CA ILE A 57 -14.85 -11.81 -10.31
C ILE A 57 -14.55 -11.48 -11.77
N VAL A 58 -14.17 -12.48 -12.58
CA VAL A 58 -13.91 -12.29 -14.02
C VAL A 58 -15.16 -11.76 -14.72
N TRP A 59 -16.33 -12.34 -14.48
CA TRP A 59 -17.60 -11.85 -15.04
C TRP A 59 -17.91 -10.40 -14.63
N GLY A 60 -17.74 -10.07 -13.35
CA GLY A 60 -17.95 -8.71 -12.86
C GLY A 60 -17.00 -7.69 -13.52
N ILE A 61 -15.72 -8.05 -13.68
CA ILE A 61 -14.74 -7.19 -14.36
C ILE A 61 -15.02 -7.10 -15.86
N SER A 62 -15.43 -8.20 -16.52
CA SER A 62 -15.83 -8.18 -17.93
C SER A 62 -17.02 -7.24 -18.18
N PHE A 63 -17.97 -7.16 -17.25
CA PHE A 63 -19.06 -6.19 -17.33
C PHE A 63 -18.53 -4.75 -17.25
N LEU A 64 -17.61 -4.46 -16.33
CA LEU A 64 -16.97 -3.13 -16.25
C LEU A 64 -16.18 -2.79 -17.51
N VAL A 65 -15.47 -3.76 -18.10
CA VAL A 65 -14.75 -3.60 -19.37
C VAL A 65 -15.73 -3.26 -20.50
N ALA A 66 -16.83 -4.00 -20.63
CA ALA A 66 -17.88 -3.72 -21.62
C ALA A 66 -18.48 -2.32 -21.43
N TYR A 67 -18.79 -1.95 -20.19
CA TYR A 67 -19.27 -0.61 -19.84
C TYR A 67 -18.27 0.48 -20.25
N SER A 68 -16.97 0.24 -20.03
CA SER A 68 -15.91 1.21 -20.37
C SER A 68 -15.76 1.42 -21.88
N PHE A 69 -16.01 0.38 -22.68
CA PHE A 69 -16.08 0.52 -24.14
C PHE A 69 -17.27 1.38 -24.59
N ILE A 70 -18.42 1.26 -23.91
CA ILE A 70 -19.60 2.12 -24.18
C ILE A 70 -19.27 3.58 -23.86
N MET A 71 -18.50 3.82 -22.79
CA MET A 71 -18.00 5.15 -22.41
C MET A 71 -16.86 5.66 -23.30
N GLN A 72 -16.43 4.88 -24.31
CA GLN A 72 -15.41 5.24 -25.29
C GLN A 72 -14.01 5.50 -24.70
N ASN A 73 -13.68 4.85 -23.58
CA ASN A 73 -12.36 4.98 -22.97
C ASN A 73 -11.28 4.26 -23.78
N GLU A 74 -10.02 4.67 -23.59
CA GLU A 74 -8.88 4.09 -24.30
C GLU A 74 -8.67 2.61 -23.91
N VAL A 75 -8.58 1.73 -24.92
CA VAL A 75 -8.46 0.28 -24.73
C VAL A 75 -7.28 -0.12 -23.83
N ALA A 76 -6.13 0.52 -24.02
CA ALA A 76 -4.93 0.24 -23.23
C ALA A 76 -5.16 0.54 -21.74
N LEU A 77 -5.87 1.63 -21.42
CA LEU A 77 -6.20 2.03 -20.07
C LEU A 77 -7.29 1.14 -19.46
N ILE A 78 -8.32 0.78 -20.23
CA ILE A 78 -9.36 -0.19 -19.82
C ILE A 78 -8.68 -1.49 -19.36
N VAL A 79 -7.80 -2.06 -20.19
CA VAL A 79 -7.08 -3.30 -19.88
C VAL A 79 -6.21 -3.14 -18.63
N ARG A 80 -5.49 -2.03 -18.51
CA ARG A 80 -4.64 -1.74 -17.34
C ARG A 80 -5.44 -1.75 -16.04
N PHE A 81 -6.55 -1.01 -15.97
CA PHE A 81 -7.36 -0.92 -14.75
C PHE A 81 -8.15 -2.21 -14.47
N ALA A 82 -8.61 -2.91 -15.51
CA ALA A 82 -9.22 -4.22 -15.35
C ALA A 82 -8.25 -5.24 -14.72
N LEU A 83 -6.98 -5.25 -15.16
CA LEU A 83 -5.94 -6.11 -14.58
C LEU A 83 -5.64 -5.72 -13.12
N ILE A 84 -5.61 -4.43 -12.79
CA ILE A 84 -5.40 -3.98 -11.40
C ILE A 84 -6.51 -4.53 -10.49
N LEU A 85 -7.78 -4.33 -10.86
CA LEU A 85 -8.91 -4.83 -10.07
C LEU A 85 -8.87 -6.36 -9.94
N PHE A 86 -8.56 -7.05 -11.03
CA PHE A 86 -8.41 -8.49 -11.05
C PHE A 86 -7.30 -8.96 -10.11
N PHE A 87 -6.11 -8.37 -10.16
CA PHE A 87 -5.00 -8.81 -9.32
C PHE A 87 -5.19 -8.49 -7.84
N VAL A 88 -5.84 -7.37 -7.49
CA VAL A 88 -6.15 -7.06 -6.08
C VAL A 88 -7.08 -8.11 -5.48
N LEU A 89 -8.16 -8.48 -6.18
CA LEU A 89 -9.08 -9.53 -5.72
C LEU A 89 -8.47 -10.93 -5.87
N GLY A 90 -7.71 -11.16 -6.94
CA GLY A 90 -7.03 -12.41 -7.24
C GLY A 90 -5.88 -12.72 -6.29
N ALA A 91 -5.32 -11.71 -5.60
CA ALA A 91 -4.26 -11.89 -4.61
C ALA A 91 -4.68 -12.84 -3.48
N TYR A 92 -5.97 -12.89 -3.13
CA TYR A 92 -6.52 -13.80 -2.12
C TYR A 92 -6.41 -15.29 -2.49
N PHE A 93 -6.19 -15.57 -3.77
CA PHE A 93 -6.09 -16.92 -4.32
C PHE A 93 -4.63 -17.39 -4.49
N ILE A 94 -3.65 -16.51 -4.28
CA ILE A 94 -2.24 -16.83 -4.43
C ILE A 94 -1.70 -17.52 -3.16
N ARG A 95 -1.01 -18.63 -3.38
CA ARG A 95 -0.63 -19.59 -2.34
C ARG A 95 0.86 -19.86 -2.34
N LEU A 96 1.60 -19.06 -1.56
CA LEU A 96 3.06 -19.14 -1.43
C LEU A 96 3.52 -19.87 -0.17
N ASN A 97 4.67 -20.52 -0.25
CA ASN A 97 5.34 -21.06 0.94
C ASN A 97 5.73 -19.90 1.87
N TYR A 98 5.12 -19.84 3.06
CA TYR A 98 5.29 -18.72 3.99
C TYR A 98 6.76 -18.47 4.35
N LYS A 99 7.58 -19.51 4.56
CA LYS A 99 9.00 -19.34 4.93
C LYS A 99 9.75 -18.58 3.85
N VAL A 100 9.51 -18.94 2.59
CA VAL A 100 10.16 -18.32 1.44
C VAL A 100 9.62 -16.91 1.21
N CYS A 101 8.30 -16.75 1.27
CA CYS A 101 7.61 -15.47 1.09
C CYS A 101 8.11 -14.42 2.08
N LEU A 102 8.01 -14.73 3.38
CA LEU A 102 8.39 -13.84 4.48
C LEU A 102 9.90 -13.58 4.52
N LYS A 103 10.75 -14.60 4.26
CA LYS A 103 12.20 -14.41 4.20
C LYS A 103 12.63 -13.47 3.08
N ARG A 104 12.07 -13.62 1.88
CA ARG A 104 12.39 -12.75 0.72
C ARG A 104 11.88 -11.33 0.93
N LEU A 105 10.67 -11.19 1.48
CA LEU A 105 10.14 -9.89 1.90
C LEU A 105 11.09 -9.20 2.88
N PHE A 106 11.46 -9.88 3.97
CA PHE A 106 12.39 -9.34 4.96
C PHE A 106 13.73 -8.93 4.34
N LEU A 107 14.36 -9.78 3.52
CA LEU A 107 15.67 -9.50 2.94
C LEU A 107 15.65 -8.22 2.07
N ILE A 108 14.68 -8.12 1.16
CA ILE A 108 14.59 -7.02 0.18
C ILE A 108 14.18 -5.71 0.87
N SER A 109 13.22 -5.75 1.78
CA SER A 109 12.80 -4.55 2.51
C SER A 109 13.83 -4.08 3.54
N PHE A 110 14.58 -4.99 4.14
CA PHE A 110 15.66 -4.63 5.06
C PHE A 110 16.80 -3.92 4.33
N SER A 111 17.12 -4.31 3.08
CA SER A 111 18.12 -3.57 2.30
C SER A 111 17.68 -2.14 1.97
N LEU A 112 16.38 -1.91 1.74
CA LEU A 112 15.84 -0.56 1.59
C LEU A 112 15.97 0.26 2.89
N CYS A 113 15.67 -0.34 4.05
CA CYS A 113 15.83 0.34 5.34
C CYS A 113 17.29 0.76 5.57
N LEU A 114 18.24 -0.13 5.27
CA LEU A 114 19.67 0.18 5.36
C LEU A 114 20.07 1.29 4.39
N PHE A 115 19.57 1.26 3.15
CA PHE A 115 19.82 2.31 2.18
C PHE A 115 19.36 3.68 2.67
N LEU A 116 18.14 3.78 3.22
CA LEU A 116 17.62 5.04 3.76
C LEU A 116 18.49 5.57 4.91
N ILE A 117 18.89 4.70 5.83
CA ILE A 117 19.73 5.08 6.98
C ILE A 117 21.12 5.51 6.53
N ILE A 118 21.75 4.76 5.60
CA ILE A 118 23.08 5.12 5.08
C ILE A 118 23.01 6.45 4.31
N ALA A 119 21.95 6.65 3.52
CA ALA A 119 21.75 7.90 2.78
C ALA A 119 21.55 9.09 3.74
N GLU A 120 20.83 8.91 4.84
CA GLU A 120 20.65 9.96 5.85
C GLU A 120 21.96 10.28 6.58
N ILE A 121 22.72 9.26 7.01
CA ILE A 121 24.06 9.45 7.59
C ILE A 121 24.98 10.18 6.60
N PHE A 122 24.96 9.81 5.33
CA PHE A 122 25.72 10.50 4.29
C PHE A 122 25.34 11.99 4.22
N LEU A 123 24.05 12.30 4.13
CA LEU A 123 23.59 13.69 4.05
C LEU A 123 23.97 14.51 5.29
N ILE A 124 23.93 13.92 6.48
CA ILE A 124 24.37 14.59 7.72
C ILE A 124 25.87 14.88 7.70
N LEU A 125 26.69 13.95 7.20
CA LEU A 125 28.15 14.11 7.18
C LEU A 125 28.63 15.10 6.13
N PHE A 126 27.98 15.15 4.96
CA PHE A 126 28.41 15.96 3.82
C PHE A 126 27.64 17.29 3.69
N GLY A 127 26.58 17.48 4.45
CA GLY A 127 25.91 18.78 4.63
C GLY A 127 24.96 19.19 3.49
N GLU A 128 24.46 20.43 3.60
CA GLU A 128 23.35 20.93 2.78
C GLU A 128 23.64 21.03 1.27
N GLU A 129 24.88 21.26 0.87
CA GLU A 129 25.24 21.42 -0.54
C GLU A 129 24.99 20.11 -1.31
N TYR A 130 25.46 18.99 -0.76
CA TYR A 130 25.19 17.67 -1.32
C TYR A 130 23.70 17.31 -1.25
N ALA A 131 23.01 17.73 -0.18
CA ALA A 131 21.57 17.51 -0.06
C ALA A 131 20.78 18.21 -1.18
N LYS A 132 21.15 19.44 -1.56
CA LYS A 132 20.53 20.17 -2.68
C LYS A 132 20.79 19.46 -4.02
N VAL A 133 22.02 19.03 -4.28
CA VAL A 133 22.36 18.29 -5.51
C VAL A 133 21.57 16.99 -5.61
N ILE A 134 21.50 16.24 -4.51
CA ILE A 134 20.73 14.98 -4.45
C ILE A 134 19.24 15.26 -4.59
N ARG A 135 18.71 16.29 -3.95
CA ARG A 135 17.29 16.68 -4.07
C ARG A 135 16.93 16.97 -5.52
N ASN A 136 17.71 17.82 -6.20
CA ASN A 136 17.48 18.17 -7.60
C ASN A 136 17.50 16.90 -8.47
N TYR A 137 18.52 16.05 -8.31
CA TYR A 137 18.60 14.78 -9.04
C TYR A 137 17.38 13.87 -8.80
N VAL A 138 16.90 13.79 -7.56
CA VAL A 138 15.75 12.96 -7.18
C VAL A 138 14.44 13.54 -7.73
N GLN A 139 14.28 14.87 -7.73
CA GLN A 139 13.10 15.55 -8.27
C GLN A 139 13.06 15.49 -9.81
N ASP A 140 14.17 15.79 -10.48
CA ASP A 140 14.29 15.76 -11.95
C ASP A 140 13.94 14.38 -12.53
N ARG A 141 14.28 13.31 -11.80
CA ARG A 141 13.97 11.93 -12.19
C ARG A 141 12.64 11.42 -11.64
N SER A 142 11.85 12.26 -10.98
CA SER A 142 10.58 11.88 -10.35
C SER A 142 10.72 10.66 -9.42
N ILE A 143 11.86 10.55 -8.72
CA ILE A 143 12.18 9.45 -7.80
C ILE A 143 11.50 9.69 -6.44
N GLY A 144 11.36 10.95 -6.05
CA GLY A 144 10.78 11.36 -4.78
C GLY A 144 11.25 12.76 -4.36
N ASP A 145 11.54 12.95 -3.07
CA ASP A 145 12.06 14.22 -2.54
C ASP A 145 13.04 13.99 -1.36
N VAL A 146 13.96 14.93 -1.17
CA VAL A 146 14.95 14.92 -0.08
C VAL A 146 15.07 16.31 0.50
N TYR A 147 14.84 16.49 1.80
CA TYR A 147 14.96 17.81 2.42
C TYR A 147 15.31 17.73 3.91
N PHE A 148 15.97 18.79 4.39
CA PHE A 148 16.38 18.91 5.77
C PHE A 148 15.20 19.24 6.67
N TYR A 149 15.11 18.57 7.82
CA TYR A 149 14.04 18.72 8.80
C TYR A 149 14.62 19.04 10.18
N GLY A 150 15.40 20.11 10.27
CA GLY A 150 15.96 20.69 11.50
C GLY A 150 17.11 19.90 12.14
N PHE A 151 16.98 18.58 12.25
CA PHE A 151 17.94 17.68 12.91
C PHE A 151 18.35 16.47 12.06
N TYR A 152 17.53 16.11 11.07
CA TYR A 152 17.76 14.98 10.18
C TYR A 152 17.19 15.27 8.79
N TYR A 153 17.56 14.47 7.79
CA TYR A 153 17.00 14.58 6.44
C TYR A 153 15.82 13.63 6.25
N LYS A 154 14.71 14.17 5.74
CA LYS A 154 13.60 13.36 5.22
C LYS A 154 13.96 12.89 3.82
N ILE A 155 13.94 11.58 3.60
CA ILE A 155 14.26 10.91 2.33
C ILE A 155 13.03 10.16 1.85
N GLN A 156 12.21 10.84 1.06
CA GLN A 156 10.98 10.30 0.50
C GLN A 156 11.29 9.70 -0.86
N ILE A 157 11.40 8.38 -0.97
CA ILE A 157 11.60 7.69 -2.26
C ILE A 157 10.44 6.75 -2.57
N LYS A 158 10.08 6.65 -3.85
CA LYS A 158 9.10 5.66 -4.31
C LYS A 158 9.53 4.25 -3.89
N GLY A 159 8.68 3.53 -3.15
CA GLY A 159 8.88 2.13 -2.75
C GLY A 159 8.99 1.93 -1.24
N ASN A 160 9.19 3.01 -0.48
CA ASN A 160 9.21 2.99 0.99
C ASN A 160 7.84 2.69 1.64
N ALA A 161 6.75 2.71 0.86
CA ALA A 161 5.39 2.44 1.33
C ALA A 161 5.19 1.06 1.97
N ILE A 162 6.07 0.08 1.71
CA ILE A 162 5.97 -1.26 2.32
C ILE A 162 6.58 -1.31 3.74
N ILE A 163 7.43 -0.36 4.11
CA ILE A 163 8.18 -0.37 5.38
C ILE A 163 7.24 -0.33 6.61
N PRO A 164 6.24 0.57 6.69
CA PRO A 164 5.32 0.62 7.83
C PRO A 164 4.52 -0.68 7.98
N PHE A 165 4.05 -1.23 6.85
CA PHE A 165 3.36 -2.52 6.82
C PHE A 165 4.22 -3.64 7.42
N ILE A 166 5.48 -3.75 7.00
CA ILE A 166 6.39 -4.80 7.50
C ILE A 166 6.70 -4.63 8.98
N TYR A 167 6.89 -3.38 9.42
CA TYR A 167 7.06 -3.06 10.83
C TYR A 167 5.87 -3.57 11.66
N MET A 168 4.63 -3.24 11.25
CA MET A 168 3.40 -3.71 11.92
C MET A 168 3.27 -5.23 11.85
N LEU A 169 3.54 -5.84 10.68
CA LEU A 169 3.49 -7.29 10.47
C LEU A 169 4.41 -8.04 11.45
N SER A 170 5.56 -7.47 11.79
CA SER A 170 6.49 -8.08 12.75
C SER A 170 5.87 -8.30 14.15
N TYR A 171 4.77 -7.62 14.49
CA TYR A 171 4.02 -7.82 15.73
C TYR A 171 2.96 -8.92 15.64
N ALA A 172 2.52 -9.25 14.42
CA ALA A 172 1.57 -10.32 14.17
C ALA A 172 2.24 -11.65 13.85
N SER A 173 3.39 -11.66 13.14
CA SER A 173 4.03 -12.88 12.63
C SER A 173 5.50 -13.03 13.06
N GLU A 174 6.04 -14.24 12.89
CA GLU A 174 7.46 -14.53 13.08
C GLU A 174 8.24 -14.24 11.79
N LEU A 175 8.24 -12.96 11.40
CA LEU A 175 8.97 -12.46 10.24
C LEU A 175 10.47 -12.29 10.52
N PHE A 176 10.80 -11.75 11.70
CA PHE A 176 12.17 -11.43 12.09
C PHE A 176 12.79 -12.53 12.97
N PRO A 177 14.12 -12.74 12.89
CA PRO A 177 14.82 -13.62 13.81
C PRO A 177 14.54 -13.26 15.28
N LEU A 178 14.02 -14.22 16.05
CA LEU A 178 13.59 -14.04 17.44
C LEU A 178 14.63 -13.31 18.30
N LYS A 179 15.91 -13.71 18.21
CA LYS A 179 17.01 -13.13 18.99
C LYS A 179 17.29 -11.65 18.70
N ARG A 180 16.92 -11.15 17.51
CA ARG A 180 17.21 -9.77 17.04
C ARG A 180 15.94 -8.99 16.71
N LYS A 181 14.76 -9.50 17.09
CA LYS A 181 13.47 -8.95 16.70
C LYS A 181 13.31 -7.48 17.09
N THR A 182 13.68 -7.12 18.32
CA THR A 182 13.59 -5.74 18.83
C THR A 182 14.54 -4.80 18.07
N PHE A 183 15.78 -5.23 17.83
CA PHE A 183 16.76 -4.46 17.08
C PHE A 183 16.31 -4.21 15.64
N ILE A 184 15.78 -5.23 14.96
CA ILE A 184 15.27 -5.07 13.59
C ILE A 184 14.04 -4.15 13.56
N ARG A 185 13.11 -4.28 14.52
CA ARG A 185 11.98 -3.35 14.65
C ARG A 185 12.45 -1.90 14.82
N PHE A 186 13.50 -1.68 15.60
CA PHE A 186 14.09 -0.36 15.77
C PHE A 186 14.63 0.18 14.45
N ILE A 187 15.37 -0.62 13.67
CA ILE A 187 15.84 -0.23 12.33
C ILE A 187 14.68 0.20 11.43
N TYR A 188 13.60 -0.60 11.38
CA TYR A 188 12.42 -0.25 10.60
C TYR A 188 11.75 1.04 11.09
N LEU A 189 11.65 1.23 12.40
CA LEU A 189 11.07 2.44 12.97
C LEU A 189 11.88 3.68 12.57
N VAL A 190 13.21 3.63 12.68
CA VAL A 190 14.12 4.70 12.22
C VAL A 190 13.92 4.96 10.72
N ALA A 191 13.87 3.92 9.90
CA ALA A 191 13.62 4.07 8.46
C ALA A 191 12.25 4.70 8.15
N ILE A 192 11.21 4.47 8.96
CA ILE A 192 9.90 5.14 8.83
C ILE A 192 10.01 6.64 9.13
N PHE A 193 10.76 7.02 10.16
CA PHE A 193 11.02 8.44 10.47
C PHE A 193 11.80 9.14 9.34
N ILE A 194 12.85 8.50 8.83
CA ILE A 194 13.64 9.02 7.69
C ILE A 194 12.78 9.11 6.43
N ALA A 195 11.91 8.12 6.17
CA ALA A 195 10.97 8.16 5.05
C ALA A 195 10.01 9.36 5.13
N GLY A 196 9.82 9.98 6.30
CA GLY A 196 9.27 11.32 6.44
C GLY A 196 7.81 11.49 5.99
N ASN A 197 7.06 10.41 5.77
CA ASN A 197 5.65 10.47 5.40
C ASN A 197 4.76 10.46 6.66
N PHE A 198 4.04 11.56 6.90
CA PHE A 198 3.20 11.71 8.08
C PHE A 198 2.12 10.62 8.21
N ALA A 199 1.53 10.17 7.10
CA ALA A 199 0.54 9.11 7.13
C ALA A 199 1.11 7.78 7.63
N TYR A 200 2.40 7.52 7.38
CA TYR A 200 3.06 6.31 7.89
C TYR A 200 3.16 6.36 9.42
N LEU A 201 3.56 7.50 9.97
CA LEU A 201 3.65 7.70 11.42
C LEU A 201 2.27 7.62 12.08
N LEU A 202 1.26 8.25 11.47
CA LEU A 202 -0.13 8.16 11.93
C LEU A 202 -0.60 6.70 11.98
N ALA A 203 -0.37 5.92 10.92
CA ALA A 203 -0.78 4.53 10.87
C ALA A 203 -0.04 3.66 11.88
N VAL A 204 1.26 3.86 12.06
CA VAL A 204 2.06 3.18 13.08
C VAL A 204 1.57 3.52 14.49
N GLY A 205 1.28 4.80 14.76
CA GLY A 205 0.72 5.26 16.03
C GLY A 205 -0.66 4.68 16.31
N ALA A 206 -1.56 4.69 15.32
CA ALA A 206 -2.88 4.08 15.41
C ALA A 206 -2.78 2.56 15.66
N PHE A 207 -1.90 1.86 14.93
CA PHE A 207 -1.66 0.43 15.14
C PHE A 207 -1.20 0.11 16.56
N HIS A 208 -0.24 0.86 17.09
CA HIS A 208 0.23 0.69 18.47
C HIS A 208 -0.84 1.05 19.50
N SER A 209 -1.66 2.05 19.22
CA SER A 209 -2.80 2.41 20.08
C SER A 209 -3.80 1.24 20.17
N VAL A 210 -4.20 0.68 19.03
CA VAL A 210 -5.09 -0.49 19.01
C VAL A 210 -4.42 -1.70 19.68
N LEU A 211 -3.14 -1.96 19.42
CA LEU A 211 -2.39 -3.05 20.06
C LEU A 211 -2.29 -2.88 21.58
N TYR A 212 -2.12 -1.65 22.05
CA TYR A 212 -2.09 -1.29 23.46
C TYR A 212 -3.45 -1.53 24.12
N PHE A 213 -4.58 -1.30 23.46
CA PHE A 213 -5.90 -1.63 24.02
C PHE A 213 -6.31 -3.10 23.81
N TYR A 214 -5.80 -3.77 22.78
CA TYR A 214 -6.16 -5.15 22.44
C TYR A 214 -5.85 -6.16 23.55
N SER A 215 -4.83 -5.91 24.37
CA SER A 215 -4.46 -6.80 25.48
C SER A 215 -5.19 -6.51 26.80
N VAL A 216 -6.15 -5.59 26.83
CA VAL A 216 -6.96 -5.29 28.01
C VAL A 216 -7.97 -6.42 28.24
N ARG A 217 -7.93 -7.03 29.42
CA ARG A 217 -8.86 -8.12 29.80
C ARG A 217 -9.92 -7.70 30.83
N ASN A 218 -9.76 -6.56 31.49
CA ASN A 218 -10.66 -6.10 32.54
C ASN A 218 -10.69 -4.56 32.64
N ASN A 219 -11.78 -4.00 33.16
CA ASN A 219 -12.06 -2.57 33.23
C ASN A 219 -11.00 -1.79 34.04
N SER A 220 -10.45 -2.35 35.13
CA SER A 220 -9.38 -1.70 35.89
C SER A 220 -8.11 -1.47 35.05
N MET A 221 -7.74 -2.44 34.20
CA MET A 221 -6.62 -2.26 33.27
C MET A 221 -6.95 -1.23 32.20
N LEU A 222 -8.21 -1.20 31.73
CA LEU A 222 -8.67 -0.19 30.77
C LEU A 222 -8.47 1.22 31.33
N TYR A 223 -8.98 1.50 32.54
CA TYR A 223 -8.83 2.81 33.18
C TYR A 223 -7.36 3.20 33.39
N LYS A 224 -6.51 2.26 33.83
CA LYS A 224 -5.05 2.52 33.96
C LYS A 224 -4.41 2.87 32.61
N ARG A 225 -4.76 2.15 31.55
CA ARG A 225 -4.24 2.38 30.20
C ARG A 225 -4.75 3.68 29.59
N LEU A 226 -6.02 4.01 29.81
CA LEU A 226 -6.60 5.30 29.43
C LEU A 226 -5.90 6.46 30.18
N PHE A 227 -5.64 6.31 31.47
CA PHE A 227 -4.93 7.30 32.26
C PHE A 227 -3.49 7.52 31.76
N ILE A 228 -2.75 6.44 31.47
CA ILE A 228 -1.41 6.55 30.87
C ILE A 228 -1.49 7.22 29.49
N GLY A 229 -2.44 6.81 28.64
CA GLY A 229 -2.67 7.44 27.34
C GLY A 229 -2.98 8.93 27.46
N PHE A 230 -3.78 9.31 28.45
CA PHE A 230 -4.11 10.71 28.75
C PHE A 230 -2.88 11.50 29.22
N ILE A 231 -2.01 10.94 30.08
CA ILE A 231 -0.74 11.58 30.46
C ILE A 231 0.17 11.77 29.25
N ILE A 232 0.30 10.77 28.38
CA ILE A 232 1.09 10.89 27.15
C ILE A 232 0.50 11.98 26.25
N LEU A 233 -0.82 12.03 26.10
CA LEU A 233 -1.49 13.07 25.33
C LEU A 233 -1.25 14.47 25.94
N LEU A 234 -1.28 14.63 27.26
CA LEU A 234 -1.00 15.91 27.90
C LEU A 234 0.47 16.34 27.74
N THR A 235 1.41 15.39 27.81
CA THR A 235 2.86 15.68 27.76
C THR A 235 3.37 15.90 26.34
N VAL A 236 2.85 15.14 25.37
CA VAL A 236 3.34 15.15 23.98
C VAL A 236 2.35 15.87 23.05
N GLY A 237 1.09 15.98 23.44
CA GLY A 237 0.02 16.51 22.59
C GLY A 237 0.22 17.95 22.17
N GLY A 238 0.76 18.82 23.03
CA GLY A 238 1.07 20.21 22.65
C GLY A 238 2.07 20.29 21.50
N GLY A 239 3.14 19.49 21.56
CA GLY A 239 4.14 19.41 20.47
C GLY A 239 3.58 18.74 19.20
N VAL A 240 2.72 17.73 19.36
CA VAL A 240 2.04 17.08 18.23
C VAL A 240 1.07 18.03 17.55
N LEU A 241 0.29 18.81 18.29
CA LEU A 241 -0.65 19.79 17.74
C LEU A 241 0.11 20.86 16.95
N SER A 242 1.17 21.43 17.54
CA SER A 242 2.02 22.40 16.83
C SER A 242 2.63 21.81 15.55
N TYR A 243 3.13 20.57 15.59
CA TYR A 243 3.64 19.88 14.40
C TYR A 243 2.54 19.64 13.36
N VAL A 244 1.35 19.21 13.79
CA VAL A 244 0.20 19.00 12.90
C VAL A 244 -0.19 20.31 12.23
N ASP A 245 -0.24 21.41 12.98
CA ASP A 245 -0.56 22.74 12.45
C ASP A 245 0.48 23.18 11.41
N THR A 246 1.79 23.06 11.71
CA THR A 246 2.85 23.37 10.75
C THR A 246 2.76 22.52 9.47
N VAL A 247 2.53 21.20 9.60
CA VAL A 247 2.39 20.31 8.44
C VAL A 247 1.13 20.62 7.64
N LEU A 248 0.04 21.03 8.30
CA LEU A 248 -1.19 21.44 7.62
C LEU A 248 -1.01 22.78 6.88
N GLU A 249 -0.28 23.72 7.47
CA GLU A 249 0.07 25.01 6.86
C GLU A 249 1.01 24.84 5.67
N GLU A 250 2.11 24.09 5.81
CA GLU A 250 3.03 23.78 4.72
C GLU A 250 2.31 23.12 3.52
N LYS A 251 1.28 22.32 3.80
CA LYS A 251 0.49 21.67 2.74
C LYS A 251 -0.58 22.57 2.14
N LYS A 252 -1.02 23.65 2.80
CA LYS A 252 -2.15 24.49 2.36
C LYS A 252 -1.89 25.20 1.04
N GLU A 253 -0.67 25.69 0.81
CA GLU A 253 -0.41 26.64 -0.28
C GLU A 253 -0.27 25.99 -1.68
N GLU A 254 0.23 24.74 -1.77
CA GLU A 254 0.43 24.09 -3.07
C GLU A 254 -0.11 22.65 -3.12
N SER A 255 0.30 21.77 -2.19
CA SER A 255 -0.11 20.35 -2.22
C SER A 255 -1.61 20.14 -1.98
N ASN A 256 -2.21 20.83 -1.00
CA ASN A 256 -3.64 20.75 -0.73
C ASN A 256 -4.46 21.44 -1.82
N ALA A 257 -3.94 22.53 -2.42
CA ALA A 257 -4.59 23.19 -3.54
C ALA A 257 -4.71 22.25 -4.75
N ILE A 258 -3.63 21.55 -5.11
CA ILE A 258 -3.62 20.50 -6.15
C ILE A 258 -4.62 19.39 -5.82
N ARG A 259 -4.67 18.93 -4.56
CA ARG A 259 -5.62 17.88 -4.14
C ARG A 259 -7.08 18.33 -4.22
N ILE A 260 -7.38 19.56 -3.80
CA ILE A 260 -8.73 20.13 -3.90
C ILE A 260 -9.12 20.27 -5.37
N GLU A 261 -8.23 20.77 -6.22
CA GLU A 261 -8.47 20.87 -7.67
C GLU A 261 -8.73 19.49 -8.30
N GLN A 262 -7.89 18.49 -8.00
CA GLN A 262 -8.13 17.10 -8.42
C GLN A 262 -9.48 16.58 -7.94
N ALA A 263 -9.87 16.91 -6.70
CA ALA A 263 -11.14 16.47 -6.16
C ALA A 263 -12.32 17.08 -6.91
N THR A 264 -12.29 18.38 -7.15
CA THR A 264 -13.31 19.09 -7.92
C THR A 264 -13.44 18.50 -9.32
N LEU A 265 -12.33 18.38 -10.06
CA LEU A 265 -12.33 17.84 -11.43
C LEU A 265 -12.92 16.43 -11.51
N LEU A 266 -12.49 15.54 -10.61
CA LEU A 266 -12.95 14.15 -10.60
C LEU A 266 -14.41 14.00 -10.18
N LEU A 267 -14.88 14.83 -9.23
CA LEU A 267 -16.27 14.82 -8.77
C LEU A 267 -17.21 15.46 -9.79
N GLU A 268 -16.82 16.57 -10.43
CA GLU A 268 -17.58 17.18 -11.53
C GLU A 268 -17.72 16.21 -12.70
N ASP A 269 -16.62 15.56 -13.10
CA ASP A 269 -16.64 14.56 -14.16
C ASP A 269 -17.52 13.33 -13.81
N LEU A 270 -17.45 12.85 -12.57
CA LEU A 270 -18.30 11.77 -12.07
C LEU A 270 -19.79 12.16 -12.01
N SER A 271 -20.08 13.40 -11.65
CA SER A 271 -21.44 13.90 -11.38
C SER A 271 -22.16 14.49 -12.60
N LYS A 272 -21.58 14.38 -13.81
CA LYS A 272 -22.17 14.83 -15.08
C LYS A 272 -23.62 14.36 -15.27
N ASN A 273 -23.93 13.12 -14.89
CA ASN A 273 -25.29 12.59 -14.90
C ASN A 273 -25.45 11.43 -13.87
N PRO A 274 -26.69 10.97 -13.59
CA PRO A 274 -26.92 9.89 -12.63
C PRO A 274 -26.28 8.55 -13.01
N ILE A 275 -26.10 8.28 -14.31
CA ILE A 275 -25.48 7.03 -14.80
C ILE A 275 -23.99 7.03 -14.45
N THR A 276 -23.28 8.13 -14.72
CA THR A 276 -21.86 8.26 -14.37
C THR A 276 -21.66 8.29 -12.85
N LEU A 277 -22.55 8.92 -12.09
CA LEU A 277 -22.45 8.92 -10.63
C LEU A 277 -22.52 7.51 -10.04
N LEU A 278 -23.48 6.69 -10.53
CA LEU A 278 -23.71 5.35 -10.00
C LEU A 278 -22.74 4.30 -10.57
N GLY A 279 -22.49 4.35 -11.88
CA GLY A 279 -21.72 3.36 -12.64
C GLY A 279 -20.31 3.78 -13.03
N GLY A 280 -19.93 5.03 -12.77
CA GLY A 280 -18.62 5.60 -13.07
C GLY A 280 -18.51 6.16 -14.48
N THR A 281 -17.38 6.75 -14.80
CA THR A 281 -17.02 7.16 -16.16
C THR A 281 -16.36 6.04 -16.97
N GLY A 282 -16.27 4.84 -16.39
CA GLY A 282 -15.63 3.67 -16.98
C GLY A 282 -14.15 3.56 -16.62
N LEU A 283 -13.63 2.35 -16.73
CA LEU A 283 -12.21 2.04 -16.52
C LEU A 283 -11.37 2.80 -17.55
N GLY A 284 -10.26 3.37 -17.10
CA GLY A 284 -9.34 4.10 -17.97
C GLY A 284 -9.80 5.49 -18.41
N ASN A 285 -10.82 6.07 -17.76
CA ASN A 285 -11.22 7.45 -18.01
C ASN A 285 -10.07 8.44 -17.76
N THR A 286 -9.96 9.46 -18.62
CA THR A 286 -9.04 10.59 -18.48
C THR A 286 -9.83 11.89 -18.37
N VAL A 287 -9.38 12.80 -17.50
CA VAL A 287 -9.95 14.14 -17.37
C VAL A 287 -8.98 15.11 -18.03
N ASP A 288 -9.12 15.26 -19.34
CA ASP A 288 -8.17 16.01 -20.17
C ASP A 288 -8.37 17.52 -20.06
N VAL A 289 -7.92 18.08 -18.93
CA VAL A 289 -8.00 19.50 -18.60
C VAL A 289 -6.61 20.03 -18.24
N THR A 290 -6.29 21.25 -18.67
CA THR A 290 -5.10 21.96 -18.19
C THR A 290 -5.52 23.05 -17.23
N THR A 291 -4.98 23.03 -16.01
CA THR A 291 -5.32 23.97 -14.94
C THR A 291 -4.14 24.88 -14.60
N HIS A 292 -4.32 25.72 -13.58
CA HIS A 292 -3.29 26.62 -13.08
C HIS A 292 -2.07 25.85 -12.54
N PHE A 293 -2.28 24.70 -11.88
CA PHE A 293 -1.18 23.96 -11.25
C PHE A 293 -0.51 22.94 -12.17
N ARG A 294 -1.26 22.29 -13.07
CA ARG A 294 -0.70 21.28 -13.98
C ARG A 294 -1.64 20.94 -15.15
N SER A 295 -1.08 20.27 -16.15
CA SER A 295 -1.89 19.56 -17.14
C SER A 295 -2.29 18.17 -16.65
N TYR A 296 -3.56 17.82 -16.84
CA TYR A 296 -4.13 16.49 -16.60
C TYR A 296 -4.40 15.72 -17.90
N VAL A 297 -4.02 16.28 -19.06
CA VAL A 297 -4.16 15.61 -20.35
C VAL A 297 -3.41 14.27 -20.34
N GLY A 298 -4.14 13.17 -20.56
CA GLY A 298 -3.62 11.80 -20.50
C GLY A 298 -3.19 11.36 -19.09
N ALA A 299 -3.56 12.08 -18.03
CA ALA A 299 -3.14 11.76 -16.68
C ALA A 299 -3.85 10.50 -16.16
N THR A 300 -3.04 9.49 -15.80
CA THR A 300 -3.50 8.23 -15.21
C THR A 300 -3.09 8.07 -13.75
N TYR A 301 -2.49 9.11 -13.17
CA TYR A 301 -2.00 9.14 -11.80
C TYR A 301 -2.46 10.43 -11.10
N TYR A 302 -3.23 10.25 -10.04
CA TYR A 302 -3.76 11.31 -9.18
C TYR A 302 -3.27 11.08 -7.76
N GLU A 303 -3.04 12.15 -7.00
CA GLU A 303 -2.70 12.01 -5.58
C GLU A 303 -3.87 11.41 -4.79
N LEU A 304 -5.09 11.81 -5.15
CA LEU A 304 -6.33 11.26 -4.64
C LEU A 304 -6.73 9.99 -5.41
N GLN A 305 -5.88 8.96 -5.36
CA GLN A 305 -6.08 7.73 -6.12
C GLN A 305 -7.43 7.06 -5.83
N VAL A 306 -7.90 7.08 -4.58
CA VAL A 306 -9.21 6.51 -4.21
C VAL A 306 -10.35 7.26 -4.92
N LEU A 307 -10.25 8.58 -5.02
CA LEU A 307 -11.24 9.39 -5.72
C LEU A 307 -11.19 9.18 -7.22
N TYR A 308 -10.01 8.97 -7.79
CA TYR A 308 -9.89 8.63 -9.21
C TYR A 308 -10.49 7.24 -9.51
N ILE A 309 -10.30 6.26 -8.63
CA ILE A 309 -10.99 4.97 -8.78
C ILE A 309 -12.50 5.11 -8.58
N LEU A 310 -12.97 5.98 -7.68
CA LEU A 310 -14.39 6.31 -7.56
C LEU A 310 -14.94 6.95 -8.84
N ASN A 311 -14.20 7.87 -9.48
CA ASN A 311 -14.58 8.45 -10.76
C ASN A 311 -14.75 7.35 -11.83
N GLN A 312 -13.79 6.42 -11.94
CA GLN A 312 -13.85 5.34 -12.93
C GLN A 312 -14.95 4.30 -12.67
N LEU A 313 -15.16 3.93 -11.41
CA LEU A 313 -16.08 2.85 -11.03
C LEU A 313 -17.48 3.32 -10.69
N GLY A 314 -17.66 4.56 -10.24
CA GLY A 314 -18.89 5.04 -9.64
C GLY A 314 -19.19 4.43 -8.27
N VAL A 315 -20.27 4.90 -7.66
CA VAL A 315 -20.62 4.55 -6.27
C VAL A 315 -20.97 3.07 -6.10
N ILE A 316 -21.70 2.45 -7.02
CA ILE A 316 -22.17 1.07 -6.83
C ILE A 316 -21.01 0.06 -6.98
N PRO A 317 -20.25 0.05 -8.09
CA PRO A 317 -19.14 -0.89 -8.26
C PRO A 317 -18.02 -0.72 -7.24
N ILE A 318 -17.70 0.51 -6.80
CA ILE A 318 -16.66 0.69 -5.77
C ILE A 318 -17.10 0.15 -4.41
N LEU A 319 -18.37 0.34 -4.01
CA LEU A 319 -18.89 -0.22 -2.76
C LEU A 319 -18.91 -1.74 -2.81
N LEU A 320 -19.28 -2.33 -3.95
CA LEU A 320 -19.21 -3.78 -4.14
C LEU A 320 -17.76 -4.28 -4.06
N PHE A 321 -16.81 -3.58 -4.69
CA PHE A 321 -15.39 -3.94 -4.64
C PHE A 321 -14.83 -3.89 -3.21
N ILE A 322 -15.18 -2.86 -2.43
CA ILE A 322 -14.81 -2.73 -1.03
C ILE A 322 -15.45 -3.86 -0.21
N LEU A 323 -16.75 -4.13 -0.40
CA LEU A 323 -17.46 -5.20 0.30
C LEU A 323 -16.82 -6.56 0.04
N VAL A 324 -16.51 -6.90 -1.22
CA VAL A 324 -15.84 -8.15 -1.57
C VAL A 324 -14.47 -8.25 -0.90
N ASN A 325 -13.68 -7.17 -0.88
CA ASN A 325 -12.40 -7.15 -0.16
C ASN A 325 -12.58 -7.41 1.33
N ILE A 326 -13.55 -6.76 1.98
CA ILE A 326 -13.85 -6.96 3.40
C ILE A 326 -14.22 -8.44 3.65
N LEU A 327 -15.14 -8.99 2.85
CA LEU A 327 -15.56 -10.39 2.96
C LEU A 327 -14.37 -11.35 2.80
N PHE A 328 -13.45 -11.06 1.88
CA PHE A 328 -12.25 -11.85 1.67
C PHE A 328 -11.27 -11.76 2.85
N VAL A 329 -11.07 -10.58 3.42
CA VAL A 329 -10.26 -10.41 4.65
C VAL A 329 -10.83 -11.29 5.76
N PHE A 330 -12.13 -11.21 6.04
CA PHE A 330 -12.74 -12.00 7.11
C PHE A 330 -12.70 -13.51 6.84
N LYS A 331 -12.80 -13.92 5.58
CA LYS A 331 -12.76 -15.34 5.19
C LYS A 331 -11.35 -15.92 5.22
N TYR A 332 -10.35 -15.21 4.70
CA TYR A 332 -9.01 -15.74 4.46
C TYR A 332 -7.98 -15.31 5.52
N MET A 333 -8.26 -14.29 6.33
CA MET A 333 -7.40 -13.77 7.39
C MET A 333 -8.12 -13.76 8.74
N PRO A 334 -8.46 -14.94 9.31
CA PRO A 334 -9.23 -15.01 10.56
C PRO A 334 -8.51 -14.41 11.77
N ASP A 335 -7.17 -14.43 11.80
CA ASP A 335 -6.39 -13.91 12.94
C ASP A 335 -6.57 -12.40 13.10
N THR A 336 -6.91 -11.98 14.32
CA THR A 336 -7.19 -10.58 14.61
C THR A 336 -5.97 -9.68 14.43
N LYS A 337 -4.75 -10.14 14.75
CA LYS A 337 -3.54 -9.34 14.58
C LYS A 337 -3.23 -9.14 13.09
N ILE A 338 -3.45 -10.15 12.25
CA ILE A 338 -3.32 -10.03 10.80
C ILE A 338 -4.31 -8.99 10.24
N LYS A 339 -5.57 -9.01 10.68
CA LYS A 339 -6.57 -7.99 10.32
C LYS A 339 -6.17 -6.59 10.80
N MET A 340 -5.63 -6.46 12.01
CA MET A 340 -5.12 -5.18 12.52
C MET A 340 -3.98 -4.63 11.66
N VAL A 341 -3.06 -5.48 11.21
CA VAL A 341 -1.98 -5.08 10.29
C VAL A 341 -2.55 -4.61 8.95
N TYR A 342 -3.55 -5.31 8.40
CA TYR A 342 -4.22 -4.89 7.16
C TYR A 342 -4.93 -3.54 7.32
N ALA A 343 -5.66 -3.35 8.42
CA ALA A 343 -6.33 -2.08 8.71
C ALA A 343 -5.32 -0.92 8.86
N GLY A 344 -4.19 -1.16 9.52
CA GLY A 344 -3.08 -0.21 9.60
C GLY A 344 -2.51 0.14 8.22
N TYR A 345 -2.38 -0.85 7.33
CA TYR A 345 -1.97 -0.60 5.94
C TYR A 345 -2.98 0.27 5.18
N ILE A 346 -4.28 -0.07 5.23
CA ILE A 346 -5.34 0.68 4.57
C ILE A 346 -5.36 2.15 5.03
N LEU A 347 -5.13 2.40 6.32
CA LEU A 347 -5.15 3.74 6.90
C LEU A 347 -4.17 4.71 6.21
N TYR A 348 -2.93 4.31 5.96
CA TYR A 348 -1.97 5.18 5.26
C TYR A 348 -2.04 5.05 3.72
N ALA A 349 -2.54 3.93 3.22
CA ALA A 349 -2.64 3.64 1.79
C ALA A 349 -3.84 4.30 1.11
N ILE A 350 -4.84 4.79 1.85
CA ILE A 350 -5.93 5.61 1.29
C ILE A 350 -5.48 7.06 1.08
N THR A 351 -4.67 7.59 2.00
CA THR A 351 -4.21 8.98 1.99
C THR A 351 -3.04 9.25 1.05
N ASN A 352 -2.44 8.17 0.53
CA ASN A 352 -1.37 8.16 -0.45
C ASN A 352 -1.77 7.19 -1.57
N PRO A 353 -1.21 7.28 -2.78
CA PRO A 353 -1.62 6.43 -3.90
C PRO A 353 -0.99 5.03 -3.83
N TYR A 354 -1.24 4.30 -2.73
CA TYR A 354 -0.72 2.95 -2.46
C TYR A 354 -1.82 1.90 -2.27
N ILE A 355 -3.04 2.19 -2.71
CA ILE A 355 -4.19 1.29 -2.69
C ILE A 355 -4.68 1.05 -4.12
N ILE A 356 -5.27 -0.12 -4.36
CA ILE A 356 -5.71 -0.57 -5.69
C ILE A 356 -4.52 -0.55 -6.66
N ASP A 357 -3.42 -1.17 -6.22
CA ASP A 357 -2.14 -1.21 -6.91
C ASP A 357 -1.36 -2.48 -6.55
N THR A 358 -0.11 -2.57 -7.01
CA THR A 358 0.78 -3.70 -6.69
C THR A 358 1.17 -3.75 -5.20
N ASN A 359 1.20 -2.63 -4.47
CA ASN A 359 1.44 -2.65 -3.02
C ASN A 359 0.35 -3.46 -2.33
N GLN A 360 -0.92 -3.22 -2.65
CA GLN A 360 -2.04 -3.93 -2.04
C GLN A 360 -2.00 -5.42 -2.33
N VAL A 361 -1.67 -5.79 -3.58
CA VAL A 361 -1.46 -7.20 -3.98
C VAL A 361 -0.39 -7.88 -3.13
N VAL A 362 0.78 -7.23 -2.98
CA VAL A 362 1.90 -7.76 -2.17
C VAL A 362 1.52 -7.86 -0.70
N VAL A 363 0.81 -6.87 -0.15
CA VAL A 363 0.30 -6.89 1.21
C VAL A 363 -0.63 -8.06 1.45
N ILE A 364 -1.62 -8.27 0.58
CA ILE A 364 -2.58 -9.38 0.70
C ILE A 364 -1.86 -10.73 0.68
N ILE A 365 -0.99 -10.97 -0.30
CA ILE A 365 -0.23 -12.23 -0.42
C ILE A 365 0.65 -12.47 0.82
N THR A 366 1.28 -11.42 1.33
CA THR A 366 2.11 -11.48 2.52
C THR A 366 1.28 -11.81 3.77
N LEU A 367 0.14 -11.16 3.95
CA LEU A 367 -0.74 -11.40 5.09
C LEU A 367 -1.32 -12.81 5.09
N LEU A 368 -1.67 -13.36 3.92
CA LEU A 368 -2.07 -14.77 3.79
C LEU A 368 -0.94 -15.72 4.17
N SER A 369 0.29 -15.40 3.74
CA SER A 369 1.48 -16.17 4.12
C SER A 369 1.73 -16.14 5.63
N ALA A 370 1.56 -14.98 6.26
CA ALA A 370 1.68 -14.80 7.70
C ALA A 370 0.55 -15.48 8.48
N GLN A 371 -0.70 -15.38 8.00
CA GLN A 371 -1.85 -16.09 8.55
C GLN A 371 -1.59 -17.60 8.57
N TYR A 372 -1.03 -18.12 7.48
CA TYR A 372 -0.66 -19.53 7.36
C TYR A 372 0.44 -19.94 8.34
N GLN A 373 1.41 -19.05 8.63
CA GLN A 373 2.42 -19.29 9.66
C GLN A 373 1.80 -19.43 11.06
N LEU A 374 0.78 -18.63 11.37
CA LEU A 374 0.10 -18.62 12.66
C LEU A 374 -0.86 -19.80 12.85
N SER A 375 -1.59 -20.15 11.80
CA SER A 375 -2.43 -21.35 11.82
C SER A 375 -1.53 -22.59 11.66
N ASN A 376 -1.15 -23.24 12.76
CA ASN A 376 -0.47 -24.56 12.79
C ASN A 376 -1.24 -25.70 12.08
N HIS A 377 -2.28 -25.39 11.29
CA HIS A 377 -3.03 -26.28 10.43
C HIS A 377 -2.79 -25.89 8.98
N LEU A 378 -1.74 -26.47 8.41
CA LEU A 378 -1.53 -26.52 6.97
C LEU A 378 -2.76 -27.25 6.36
N PRO A 379 -3.53 -26.65 5.42
CA PRO A 379 -4.40 -27.43 4.55
C PRO A 379 -3.60 -28.60 3.95
N PRO A 380 -4.16 -29.83 3.88
CA PRO A 380 -3.43 -31.06 3.52
C PRO A 380 -2.61 -30.95 2.22
N ILE A 381 -3.06 -30.10 1.30
CA ILE A 381 -2.45 -29.82 -0.02
C ILE A 381 -1.04 -29.19 0.11
N TRP A 382 -0.70 -28.65 1.27
CA TRP A 382 0.57 -27.94 1.50
C TRP A 382 1.58 -28.72 2.34
N LYS A 383 1.21 -29.93 2.79
CA LYS A 383 2.08 -30.85 3.55
C LYS A 383 2.99 -31.71 2.66
N LYS A 384 2.94 -31.56 1.33
CA LYS A 384 3.82 -32.25 0.37
C LYS A 384 4.77 -31.26 -0.30
#